data_AF-A0ABD6MKF6-F1
#
_entry.id   AF-A0ABD6MKF6-F1
#
_cell.length_a   1.000
_cell.length_b   1.000
_cell.length_c   1.000
_cell.angle_alpha   90.00
_cell.angle_beta   90.00
_cell.angle_gamma   90.00
#
_symmetry.space_group_name_H-M   'P 1'
#
loop_
_entity.id
_entity.type
_entity.pdbx_description
1 polymer ?
#
loop_
_entity_poly.entity_id
_entity_poly.type
_entity_poly.pdbx_seq_one_letter_code
_entity_poly.pdbx_strand_id
1 'polypeptide(L)'
;MASGLLSDPSFRLPAVANPSENLIELCRASVEAQRVATSEPYTEEGWRPWLEAAETFQAAVTAEAAQEPKQSRLELEQAAKKIVLHPEDASDD
;
A
#
# COMPACT_ATOMS: atom_id res chain seq x y z
N MET A 1 3.87 -15.01 -41.56
CA MET A 1 3.11 -13.83 -41.12
C MET A 1 2.17 -14.28 -40.01
N ALA A 2 2.58 -14.17 -38.74
CA ALA A 2 1.76 -14.52 -37.59
C ALA A 2 1.64 -13.27 -36.71
N SER A 3 0.70 -12.40 -37.08
CA SER A 3 0.32 -11.22 -36.30
C SER A 3 -1.11 -11.45 -35.82
N GLY A 4 -1.29 -11.91 -34.58
CA GLY A 4 -2.63 -12.20 -34.07
C GLY A 4 -2.71 -12.76 -32.64
N LEU A 5 -1.78 -12.42 -31.75
CA LEU A 5 -1.78 -12.92 -30.36
C LEU A 5 -1.56 -11.85 -29.29
N LEU A 6 -1.75 -10.56 -29.60
CA LEU A 6 -1.51 -9.44 -28.66
C LEU A 6 -2.74 -8.54 -28.45
N SER A 7 -3.96 -9.07 -28.55
CA SER A 7 -5.18 -8.27 -28.32
C SER A 7 -6.17 -8.91 -27.36
N ASP A 8 -5.72 -9.86 -26.53
CA ASP A 8 -6.55 -10.34 -25.43
C ASP A 8 -6.57 -9.28 -24.31
N PRO A 9 -7.71 -8.64 -24.02
CA PRO A 9 -7.81 -7.64 -22.96
C PRO A 9 -7.59 -8.24 -21.56
N SER A 10 -7.60 -9.57 -21.41
CA SER A 10 -7.26 -10.27 -20.17
C SER A 10 -5.77 -10.19 -19.81
N PHE A 11 -4.91 -9.79 -20.76
CA PHE A 11 -3.48 -9.53 -20.57
C PHE A 11 -3.15 -8.05 -20.37
N ARG A 12 -4.15 -7.15 -20.25
CA ARG A 12 -3.87 -5.84 -19.67
C ARG A 12 -3.29 -6.09 -18.29
N LEU A 13 -2.04 -5.63 -18.08
CA LEU A 13 -1.43 -5.54 -16.76
C LEU A 13 -2.50 -5.07 -15.78
N PRO A 14 -2.63 -5.68 -14.59
CA PRO A 14 -3.58 -5.18 -13.60
C PRO A 14 -3.35 -3.68 -13.49
N ALA A 15 -4.43 -2.90 -13.64
CA ALA A 15 -4.33 -1.48 -13.38
C ALA A 15 -3.67 -1.33 -12.02
N VAL A 16 -2.52 -0.64 -11.96
CA VAL A 16 -1.79 -0.42 -10.71
C VAL A 16 -2.84 0.00 -9.68
N ALA A 17 -2.93 -0.74 -8.58
CA ALA A 17 -3.92 -0.44 -7.56
C ALA A 17 -3.77 1.02 -7.15
N ASN A 18 -4.89 1.72 -7.05
CA ASN A 18 -4.93 3.14 -6.77
C ASN A 18 -5.42 3.35 -5.34
N PRO A 19 -4.50 3.39 -4.35
CA PRO A 19 -4.86 3.59 -2.95
C PRO A 19 -5.41 5.00 -2.75
N SER A 20 -6.44 5.13 -1.93
CA SER A 20 -6.96 6.44 -1.54
C SER A 20 -5.91 7.28 -0.79
N GLU A 21 -6.05 8.60 -0.82
CA GLU A 21 -5.21 9.52 -0.03
C GLU A 21 -5.23 9.16 1.46
N ASN A 22 -6.40 8.78 1.99
CA ASN A 22 -6.53 8.31 3.37
C ASN A 22 -5.68 7.06 3.64
N LEU A 23 -5.67 6.09 2.72
CA LEU A 23 -4.86 4.88 2.86
C LEU A 23 -3.35 5.19 2.83
N ILE A 24 -2.94 6.14 1.99
CA ILE A 24 -1.55 6.63 1.92
C ILE A 24 -1.15 7.31 3.24
N GLU A 25 -1.99 8.17 3.81
CA GLU A 25 -1.70 8.85 5.07
C GLU A 25 -1.66 7.89 6.27
N LEU A 26 -2.53 6.88 6.31
CA LEU A 26 -2.44 5.81 7.31
C LEU A 26 -1.15 4.98 7.17
N CYS A 27 -0.72 4.72 5.92
CA CYS A 27 0.55 4.07 5.66
C CYS A 27 1.73 4.92 6.16
N ARG A 28 1.72 6.22 5.89
CA ARG A 28 2.72 7.19 6.36
C ARG A 28 2.82 7.19 7.88
N ALA A 29 1.68 7.29 8.58
CA ALA A 29 1.65 7.25 10.04
C ALA A 29 2.22 5.95 10.62
N SER A 30 1.88 4.81 10.01
CA SER A 30 2.43 3.51 10.42
C SER A 30 3.94 3.42 10.21
N VAL A 31 4.46 3.89 9.07
CA VAL A 31 5.90 3.92 8.78
C VAL A 31 6.66 4.87 9.71
N GLU A 32 6.10 6.04 10.00
CA GLU A 32 6.71 6.99 10.94
C GLU A 32 6.77 6.41 12.36
N ALA A 33 5.69 5.80 12.84
CA ALA A 33 5.67 5.14 14.14
C ALA A 33 6.64 3.94 14.19
N GLN A 34 6.78 3.19 13.07
CA GLN A 34 7.78 2.12 12.95
C GLN A 34 9.20 2.65 13.11
N ARG A 35 9.53 3.77 12.45
CA ARG A 35 10.86 4.39 12.55
C ARG A 35 11.18 4.78 13.98
N VAL A 36 10.21 5.32 14.72
CA VAL A 36 10.38 5.64 16.15
C VAL A 36 10.57 4.36 16.97
N ALA A 37 9.69 3.37 16.84
CA ALA A 37 9.74 2.12 17.61
C ALA A 37 11.05 1.33 17.39
N THR A 38 11.60 1.37 16.17
CA THR A 38 12.84 0.68 15.80
C THR A 38 14.11 1.48 16.10
N SER A 39 14.00 2.77 16.43
CA SER A 39 15.14 3.60 16.83
C SER A 39 15.62 3.37 18.26
N GLU A 40 14.78 2.74 19.09
CA GLU A 40 15.04 2.45 20.50
C GLU A 40 15.00 0.93 20.77
N PRO A 41 15.61 0.44 21.86
CA PRO A 41 15.43 -0.94 22.29
C PRO A 41 13.95 -1.30 22.49
N TYR A 42 13.61 -2.56 22.23
CA TYR A 42 12.24 -3.04 22.36
C TYR A 42 11.66 -2.80 23.76
N THR A 43 10.51 -2.14 23.78
CA THR A 43 9.59 -2.08 24.92
C THR A 43 8.17 -2.17 24.38
N GLU A 44 7.27 -2.79 25.15
CA GLU A 44 5.85 -2.89 24.77
C GLU A 44 5.24 -1.50 24.56
N GLU A 45 5.52 -0.56 25.48
CA GLU A 45 5.01 0.80 25.40
C GLU A 45 5.58 1.58 24.21
N GLY A 46 6.86 1.39 23.88
CA GLY A 46 7.51 2.05 22.73
C GLY A 46 7.03 1.50 21.39
N TRP A 47 6.59 0.24 21.34
CA TRP A 47 6.09 -0.40 20.12
C TRP A 47 4.58 -0.26 19.91
N ARG A 48 3.82 -0.02 20.99
CA ARG A 48 2.36 0.14 20.94
C ARG A 48 1.88 1.16 19.88
N PRO A 49 2.46 2.37 19.74
CA PRO A 49 2.02 3.31 18.72
C PRO A 49 2.14 2.76 17.29
N TRP A 50 3.20 2.01 17.00
CA TRP A 50 3.38 1.38 15.69
C TRP A 50 2.36 0.26 15.47
N LEU A 51 2.11 -0.58 16.48
CA LEU A 51 1.13 -1.66 16.39
C LEU A 51 -0.28 -1.12 16.10
N GLU A 52 -0.72 -0.09 16.82
CA GLU A 52 -2.02 0.56 16.62
C GLU A 52 -2.14 1.20 15.21
N ALA A 53 -1.09 1.89 14.76
CA ALA A 53 -1.06 2.49 13.43
C ALA A 53 -1.05 1.44 12.31
N ALA A 54 -0.28 0.35 12.49
CA ALA A 54 -0.22 -0.76 11.54
C ALA A 54 -1.55 -1.52 11.46
N GLU A 55 -2.22 -1.76 12.59
CA GLU A 55 -3.56 -2.34 12.63
C GLU A 55 -4.58 -1.46 11.89
N THR A 56 -4.58 -0.16 12.18
CA THR A 56 -5.46 0.82 11.53
C THR A 56 -5.24 0.84 10.01
N PHE A 57 -3.97 0.84 9.57
CA PHE A 57 -3.62 0.77 8.15
C PHE A 57 -4.15 -0.53 7.51
N GLN A 58 -3.89 -1.71 8.10
CA GLN A 58 -4.33 -2.99 7.54
C GLN A 58 -5.86 -3.15 7.51
N ALA A 59 -6.56 -2.61 8.51
CA ALA A 59 -8.01 -2.54 8.53
C ALA A 59 -8.53 -1.67 7.37
N ALA A 60 -7.90 -0.52 7.11
CA ALA A 60 -8.25 0.34 6.00
C ALA A 60 -7.97 -0.30 4.64
N VAL A 61 -6.83 -1.00 4.43
CA VAL A 61 -6.57 -1.76 3.19
C VAL A 61 -7.69 -2.77 2.95
N THR A 62 -8.10 -3.50 4.00
CA THR A 62 -9.16 -4.50 3.89
C THR A 62 -10.51 -3.87 3.57
N ALA A 63 -10.85 -2.75 4.22
CA ALA A 63 -12.08 -2.02 3.97
C ALA A 63 -12.14 -1.43 2.55
N GLU A 64 -11.03 -0.89 2.06
CA GLU A 64 -10.94 -0.32 0.71
C GLU A 64 -10.99 -1.40 -0.37
N ALA A 65 -10.29 -2.53 -0.19
CA ALA A 65 -10.33 -3.66 -1.12
C ALA A 65 -11.74 -4.28 -1.28
N ALA A 66 -12.62 -4.09 -0.28
CA ALA A 66 -14.00 -4.56 -0.32
C ALA A 66 -14.95 -3.61 -1.07
N GLN A 67 -14.52 -2.38 -1.39
CA GLN A 67 -15.32 -1.40 -2.14
C GLN A 67 -15.31 -1.71 -3.65
N GLU A 68 -16.31 -1.22 -4.37
CA GLU A 68 -16.36 -1.32 -5.83
C GLU A 68 -15.75 -0.05 -6.48
N PRO A 69 -14.92 -0.17 -7.53
CA PRO A 69 -14.47 -1.42 -8.14
C PRO A 69 -13.49 -2.18 -7.23
N LYS A 70 -13.64 -3.50 -7.13
CA LYS A 70 -12.74 -4.33 -6.32
C LYS A 70 -11.30 -4.21 -6.79
N GLN A 71 -10.40 -3.98 -5.82
CA GLN A 71 -8.96 -3.99 -6.01
C GLN A 71 -8.34 -5.08 -5.13
N SER A 72 -7.19 -5.62 -5.53
CA SER A 72 -6.48 -6.58 -4.70
C SER A 72 -5.97 -5.92 -3.42
N ARG A 73 -6.27 -6.53 -2.26
CA ARG A 73 -5.73 -6.08 -0.97
C ARG A 73 -4.20 -5.98 -0.99
N LEU A 74 -3.55 -6.97 -1.62
CA LEU A 74 -2.10 -7.01 -1.73
C LEU A 74 -1.58 -5.85 -2.59
N GLU A 75 -2.20 -5.60 -3.74
CA GLU A 75 -1.76 -4.54 -4.65
C GLU A 75 -2.00 -3.15 -4.03
N LEU A 76 -3.12 -2.93 -3.32
CA LEU A 76 -3.39 -1.70 -2.59
C LEU A 76 -2.34 -1.42 -1.52
N GLU A 77 -2.01 -2.44 -0.71
CA GLU A 77 -0.98 -2.32 0.31
C GLU A 77 0.39 -1.98 -0.30
N GLN A 78 0.77 -2.68 -1.37
CA GLN A 78 2.03 -2.45 -2.07
C GLN A 78 2.09 -1.05 -2.70
N ALA A 79 1.02 -0.60 -3.33
CA ALA A 79 0.94 0.74 -3.93
C ALA A 79 1.08 1.83 -2.86
N ALA A 80 0.35 1.73 -1.74
CA ALA A 80 0.46 2.69 -0.65
C ALA A 80 1.89 2.73 -0.06
N LYS A 81 2.48 1.55 0.19
CA LYS A 81 3.87 1.45 0.66
C LYS A 81 4.87 2.02 -0.33
N LYS A 82 4.70 1.78 -1.63
CA LYS A 82 5.58 2.33 -2.67
C LYS A 82 5.56 3.86 -2.64
N ILE A 83 4.37 4.47 -2.60
CA ILE A 83 4.21 5.93 -2.53
C ILE A 83 4.91 6.53 -1.31
N VAL A 84 4.80 5.88 -0.15
CA VAL A 84 5.36 6.39 1.12
C VAL A 84 6.86 6.14 1.25
N LEU A 85 7.36 4.98 0.82
CA LEU A 85 8.75 4.56 1.03
C LEU A 85 9.68 4.94 -0.14
N HIS A 86 9.11 5.11 -1.34
CA HIS A 86 9.85 5.36 -2.58
C HIS A 86 9.17 6.47 -3.40
N PRO A 87 9.09 7.71 -2.89
CA PRO A 87 8.43 8.80 -3.58
C PRO A 87 9.10 9.14 -4.93
N GLU A 88 10.38 8.79 -5.13
CA GLU A 88 11.07 8.97 -6.42
C GLU A 88 10.53 8.05 -7.53
N ASP A 89 10.02 6.86 -7.17
CA ASP A 89 9.48 5.87 -8.11
C ASP A 89 7.97 6.07 -8.39
N ALA A 90 7.37 7.09 -7.77
CA ALA A 90 5.97 7.47 -7.96
C ALA A 90 5.80 8.55 -9.05
N SER A 91 6.88 9.25 -9.40
CA SER A 91 6.96 10.13 -10.56
C SER A 91 7.57 9.37 -11.74
N ASP A 92 6.73 8.71 -12.55
CA ASP A 92 7.10 8.35 -13.92
C ASP A 92 7.31 9.64 -14.71
N ASP A 93 8.52 9.84 -15.26
CA ASP A 93 8.81 10.79 -16.35
C ASP A 93 8.37 10.19 -17.70
#